data_AF-A0A7C1BFT5-F1
#
_entry.id   AF-A0A7C1BFT5-F1
#
_cell.length_a   1.000
_cell.length_b   1.000
_cell.length_c   1.000
_cell.angle_alpha   90.00
_cell.angle_beta   90.00
_cell.angle_gamma   90.00
#
_symmetry.space_group_name_H-M   'P 1'
#
loop_
_entity.id
_entity.type
_entity.pdbx_description
1 polymer ?
#
loop_
_entity_poly.entity_id
_entity_poly.type
_entity_poly.pdbx_seq_one_letter_code
_entity_poly.pdbx_strand_id
1 'polypeptide(L)'
;MQDELGLYYNPILENKKIRMYVRSGTDEIEFRMWNADDPGMWEDHGWVEWSAIKQAADLYREEGRGRPPLHLYDVEIAKRLLKDSLLFK
;
A
#
# COMPACT_ATOMS: atom_id res chain seq x y z
N MET A 1 1.90 6.62 10.53
CA MET A 1 1.11 6.01 11.62
C MET A 1 1.57 4.55 11.75
N GLN A 2 1.41 3.92 12.91
CA GLN A 2 1.88 2.56 13.15
C GLN A 2 0.90 1.83 14.08
N ASP A 3 0.66 0.55 13.84
CA ASP A 3 -0.02 -0.37 14.75
C ASP A 3 0.69 -1.74 14.76
N GLU A 4 0.04 -2.77 15.32
CA GLU A 4 0.57 -4.13 15.43
C GLU A 4 0.86 -4.81 14.07
N LEU A 5 0.17 -4.40 12.99
CA LEU A 5 0.38 -4.91 11.64
C LEU A 5 1.51 -4.16 10.90
N GLY A 6 1.90 -2.98 11.39
CA GLY A 6 3.07 -2.24 10.92
C GLY A 6 2.81 -0.77 10.62
N LEU A 7 3.66 -0.18 9.80
CA LEU A 7 3.53 1.20 9.34
C LEU A 7 2.45 1.29 8.28
N TYR A 8 1.60 2.31 8.37
CA TYR A 8 0.54 2.52 7.40
C TYR A 8 0.19 4.00 7.21
N TYR A 9 -0.50 4.26 6.10
CA TYR A 9 -1.28 5.47 5.86
C TYR A 9 -2.72 5.15 5.48
N ASN A 10 -3.59 6.17 5.56
CA ASN A 10 -4.97 6.07 5.10
C ASN A 10 -5.02 6.57 3.65
N PRO A 11 -5.15 5.69 2.64
CA PRO A 11 -5.13 6.11 1.24
C PRO A 11 -6.37 6.93 0.85
N ILE A 12 -7.46 6.81 1.63
CA ILE A 12 -8.66 7.62 1.53
C ILE A 12 -8.86 8.32 2.88
N LEU A 13 -8.81 9.65 2.91
CA LEU A 13 -8.82 10.41 4.16
C LEU A 13 -10.15 10.26 4.90
N GLU A 14 -11.25 10.21 4.16
CA GLU A 14 -12.62 10.08 4.65
C GLU A 14 -12.95 8.65 5.10
N ASN A 15 -12.17 7.65 4.66
CA ASN A 15 -12.41 6.24 4.97
C ASN A 15 -11.22 5.62 5.72
N LYS A 16 -11.26 5.71 7.06
CA LYS A 16 -10.24 5.14 7.97
C LYS A 16 -10.31 3.62 8.12
N LYS A 17 -11.30 2.97 7.51
CA LYS A 17 -11.41 1.51 7.50
C LYS A 17 -10.43 0.88 6.52
N ILE A 18 -10.01 1.63 5.50
CA ILE A 18 -9.00 1.19 4.56
C ILE A 18 -7.65 1.74 5.01
N ARG A 19 -6.67 0.86 5.12
CA ARG A 19 -5.28 1.20 5.41
C ARG A 19 -4.38 0.62 4.34
N MET A 20 -3.36 1.39 3.98
CA MET A 20 -2.26 0.92 3.15
C MET A 20 -1.03 0.75 4.04
N TYR A 21 -0.67 -0.49 4.30
CA TYR A 21 0.54 -0.84 5.03
C TYR A 21 1.74 -0.74 4.10
N VAL A 22 2.87 -0.32 4.67
CA VAL A 22 4.13 -0.11 3.95
C VAL A 22 5.29 -0.70 4.74
N ARG A 23 6.22 -1.32 4.03
CA ARG A 23 7.49 -1.77 4.61
C ARG A 23 8.63 -1.60 3.62
N SER A 24 9.86 -1.60 4.14
CA SER A 24 11.04 -1.81 3.30
C SER A 24 11.10 -3.29 2.95
N GLY A 25 10.98 -3.63 1.68
CA GLY A 25 11.34 -4.94 1.16
C GLY A 25 12.85 -5.06 0.95
N THR A 26 13.27 -6.15 0.31
CA THR A 26 14.68 -6.40 -0.03
C THR A 26 15.22 -5.39 -1.03
N ASP A 27 14.45 -5.12 -2.10
CA ASP A 27 14.88 -4.27 -3.22
C ASP A 27 14.06 -2.98 -3.35
N GLU A 28 12.78 -3.01 -2.95
CA GLU A 28 11.90 -1.85 -3.03
C GLU A 28 10.87 -1.78 -1.90
N ILE A 29 10.11 -0.69 -1.89
CA ILE A 29 8.99 -0.51 -0.95
C ILE A 29 7.86 -1.44 -1.36
N GLU A 30 7.36 -2.18 -0.38
CA GLU A 30 6.21 -3.05 -0.55
C GLU A 30 4.98 -2.45 0.12
N PHE A 31 3.83 -2.75 -0.47
CA PHE A 31 2.52 -2.28 -0.04
C PHE A 31 1.61 -3.47 0.26
N ARG A 32 0.75 -3.34 1.25
CA ARG A 32 -0.31 -4.32 1.53
C ARG A 32 -1.56 -3.61 1.99
N MET A 33 -2.67 -3.90 1.31
CA MET A 33 -3.95 -3.31 1.66
C MET A 33 -4.60 -4.06 2.81
N TRP A 34 -5.31 -3.32 3.64
CA TRP A 34 -6.14 -3.86 4.70
C TRP A 34 -7.46 -3.10 4.74
N ASN A 35 -8.55 -3.82 5.02
CA ASN A 35 -9.87 -3.24 5.17
C ASN A 35 -10.54 -3.79 6.44
N ALA A 36 -10.98 -2.90 7.34
CA ALA A 36 -11.67 -3.29 8.56
C ALA A 36 -13.00 -4.02 8.30
N ASP A 37 -13.67 -3.70 7.19
CA ASP A 37 -14.93 -4.34 6.81
C ASP A 37 -14.72 -5.68 6.07
N ASP A 38 -13.47 -5.99 5.69
CA ASP A 38 -13.09 -7.26 5.05
C ASP A 38 -11.76 -7.77 5.62
N PRO A 39 -11.78 -8.38 6.83
CA PRO A 39 -10.56 -8.90 7.46
C PRO A 39 -9.88 -10.01 6.65
N GLY A 40 -10.64 -10.75 5.84
CA GLY A 40 -10.12 -11.83 4.98
C GLY A 40 -9.12 -11.31 3.95
N MET A 41 -9.29 -10.06 3.50
CA MET A 41 -8.35 -9.38 2.60
C MET A 41 -6.91 -9.42 3.11
N TRP A 42 -6.68 -9.31 4.42
CA TRP A 42 -5.32 -9.40 4.93
C TRP A 42 -4.72 -10.77 4.72
N GLU A 43 -5.45 -11.84 5.05
CA GLU A 43 -4.96 -13.22 4.93
C GLU A 43 -4.80 -13.64 3.46
N ASP A 44 -5.73 -13.23 2.61
CA ASP A 44 -5.77 -13.62 1.20
C ASP A 44 -4.74 -12.87 0.33
N HIS A 45 -4.31 -11.68 0.77
CA HIS A 45 -3.38 -10.85 0.00
C HIS A 45 -1.99 -10.77 0.64
N GLY A 46 -0.96 -10.89 -0.17
CA GLY A 46 0.44 -10.70 0.24
C GLY A 46 0.91 -9.24 0.14
N TRP A 47 2.18 -9.05 0.46
CA TRP A 47 2.89 -7.82 0.15
C TRP A 47 3.16 -7.72 -1.35
N VAL A 48 3.00 -6.52 -1.90
CA VAL A 48 3.19 -6.26 -3.32
C VAL A 48 4.22 -5.15 -3.52
N GLU A 49 5.17 -5.48 -4.35
CA GLU A 49 6.26 -4.65 -4.83
C GLU A 49 5.76 -3.44 -5.66
N TRP A 50 6.34 -2.25 -5.44
CA TRP A 50 5.96 -1.04 -6.18
C TRP A 50 6.07 -1.19 -7.70
N SER A 51 7.10 -1.90 -8.17
CA SER A 51 7.29 -2.22 -9.58
C SER A 51 6.16 -3.09 -10.12
N ALA A 52 5.71 -4.09 -9.36
CA ALA A 52 4.58 -4.95 -9.73
C ALA A 52 3.26 -4.18 -9.81
N ILE A 53 3.02 -3.25 -8.86
CA ILE A 53 1.85 -2.37 -8.88
C ILE A 53 1.82 -1.49 -10.14
N LYS A 54 2.96 -0.90 -10.52
CA LYS A 54 3.08 -0.10 -11.76
C LYS A 54 2.81 -0.95 -13.00
N GLN A 55 3.43 -2.13 -13.10
CA GLN A 55 3.24 -3.04 -14.22
C GLN A 55 1.78 -3.47 -14.37
N ALA A 56 1.13 -3.86 -13.26
CA ALA A 56 -0.29 -4.19 -13.26
C ALA A 56 -1.13 -3.00 -13.75
N ALA A 57 -0.80 -1.78 -13.35
CA ALA A 57 -1.55 -0.61 -13.78
C ALA A 57 -1.42 -0.31 -15.28
N ASP A 58 -0.25 -0.56 -15.86
CA ASP A 58 -0.05 -0.41 -17.31
C ASP A 58 -0.88 -1.45 -18.07
N LEU A 59 -0.91 -2.71 -17.62
CA LEU A 59 -1.77 -3.74 -18.19
C LEU A 59 -3.26 -3.37 -18.16
N TYR A 60 -3.75 -2.83 -17.04
CA TYR A 60 -5.16 -2.39 -16.93
C TYR A 60 -5.51 -1.27 -17.92
N ARG A 61 -4.55 -0.36 -18.20
CA ARG A 61 -4.73 0.71 -19.19
C ARG A 61 -4.81 0.14 -20.61
N GLU A 62 -3.94 -0.82 -20.92
CA GLU A 62 -3.89 -1.47 -22.25
C GLU A 62 -5.15 -2.31 -22.53
N GLU A 63 -5.66 -3.04 -21.53
CA GLU A 63 -6.83 -3.92 -21.68
C GLU A 63 -8.18 -3.18 -21.61
N GLY A 64 -8.19 -1.86 -21.36
CA GLY A 64 -9.43 -1.08 -21.25
C GLY A 64 -10.31 -1.45 -20.05
N ARG A 65 -9.77 -2.13 -19.03
CA ARG A 65 -10.50 -2.65 -17.85
C ARG A 65 -10.81 -1.58 -16.79
N GLY A 66 -10.84 -0.30 -17.18
CA GLY A 66 -11.04 0.84 -16.29
C GLY A 66 -9.74 1.34 -15.65
N ARG A 67 -9.85 2.22 -14.64
CA ARG A 67 -8.68 2.78 -13.96
C ARG A 67 -8.21 1.82 -12.85
N PRO A 68 -6.97 1.31 -12.89
CA PRO A 68 -6.42 0.58 -11.77
C PRO A 68 -6.42 1.48 -10.54
N PRO A 69 -6.55 0.95 -9.31
CA PRO A 69 -6.64 1.75 -8.10
C PRO A 69 -5.27 2.33 -7.68
N LEU A 70 -4.45 2.75 -8.65
CA LEU A 70 -3.14 3.40 -8.44
C LEU A 70 -3.22 4.60 -7.51
N HIS A 71 -4.33 5.33 -7.52
CA HIS A 71 -4.55 6.48 -6.66
C HIS A 71 -4.53 6.13 -5.16
N LEU A 72 -4.66 4.85 -4.80
CA LEU A 72 -4.53 4.38 -3.42
C LEU A 72 -3.06 4.17 -3.00
N TYR A 73 -2.12 4.19 -3.94
CA TYR A 73 -0.70 3.96 -3.69
C TYR A 73 0.08 5.27 -3.78
N ASP A 74 0.57 5.76 -2.64
CA ASP A 74 1.42 6.93 -2.52
C ASP A 74 2.83 6.53 -2.05
N VAL A 75 3.77 6.49 -3.00
CA VAL A 75 5.17 6.12 -2.73
C VAL A 75 5.92 7.18 -1.92
N GLU A 76 5.54 8.44 -2.01
CA GLU A 76 6.23 9.52 -1.30
C GLU A 76 5.84 9.52 0.18
N ILE A 77 4.56 9.27 0.50
CA ILE A 77 4.12 9.02 1.88
C ILE A 77 4.81 7.77 2.43
N ALA A 78 4.91 6.69 1.65
CA ALA A 78 5.56 5.47 2.09
C ALA A 78 7.05 5.69 2.44
N LYS A 79 7.80 6.34 1.54
CA LYS A 79 9.20 6.73 1.78
C LYS A 79 9.33 7.57 3.04
N ARG A 80 8.44 8.54 3.23
CA ARG A 80 8.46 9.42 4.38
C ARG A 80 8.21 8.67 5.69
N LEU A 81 7.19 7.80 5.72
CA LEU A 81 6.87 6.98 6.90
C LEU A 81 8.03 6.06 7.29
N LEU A 82 8.65 5.41 6.31
CA LEU A 82 9.80 4.52 6.55
C LEU A 82 11.00 5.30 7.07
N LYS A 83 11.29 6.46 6.48
CA LYS A 83 12.37 7.34 6.93
C LYS A 83 12.14 7.83 8.36
N ASP A 84 10.93 8.32 8.66
CA ASP A 84 10.58 8.80 9.99
C ASP A 84 10.70 7.65 11.01
N SER A 85 10.24 6.44 10.68
CA SER A 85 10.39 5.27 11.56
C SER A 85 11.85 4.90 11.85
N LEU A 86 12.77 5.12 10.92
CA LEU A 86 14.20 4.88 11.13
C LEU A 86 14.87 5.95 11.99
N LEU A 87 14.36 7.18 11.99
CA LEU A 87 14.91 8.30 12.76
C LEU A 87 14.52 8.29 14.24
N PHE A 88 13.45 7.56 14.60
CA PHE A 88 12.94 7.44 15.97
C PHE A 88 13.18 6.06 16.60
N LYS A 89 14.08 5.25 16.02
CA LYS A 89 14.62 4.03 16.63
C LYS A 89 15.93 4.34 17.34
#